data_AF-A0AB35PBU8-F1
#
_entry.id   AF-A0AB35PBU8-F1
#
_cell.length_a   1.000
_cell.length_b   1.000
_cell.length_c   1.000
_cell.angle_alpha   90.00
_cell.angle_beta   90.00
_cell.angle_gamma   90.00
#
_symmetry.space_group_name_H-M   'P 1'
#
loop_
_entity.id
_entity.type
_entity.pdbx_description
1 polymer ?
#
loop_
_entity_poly.entity_id
_entity_poly.type
_entity_poly.pdbx_seq_one_letter_code
_entity_poly.pdbx_strand_id
1 'polypeptide(L)'
;MRNLKEDVVVHKEVKRPIWKKKIFWILGIILSLFIISNLGGSADIPSGIEEDFYKSSLYSFHELNVAIEDNEFPDKKVTKWVADHMRAMENYPNDYSEKERMILIHFRGLITSVGLLKQSGDRNMLDEKINEVRSNLANILEVEEDY
;
A
#
# COMPACT_ATOMS: atom_id res chain seq x y z
N MET A 1 55.50 -35.73 -51.30
CA MET A 1 54.33 -36.04 -50.44
C MET A 1 54.00 -34.79 -49.64
N ARG A 2 52.89 -34.10 -49.98
CA ARG A 2 52.42 -32.91 -49.26
C ARG A 2 51.15 -33.30 -48.50
N ASN A 3 51.21 -33.24 -47.17
CA ASN A 3 50.07 -33.52 -46.30
C ASN A 3 49.06 -32.37 -46.40
N LEU A 4 47.85 -32.70 -46.85
CA LEU A 4 46.67 -31.84 -46.76
C LEU A 4 46.21 -31.84 -45.30
N LYS A 5 46.18 -30.68 -44.64
CA LYS A 5 45.42 -30.49 -43.40
C LYS A 5 43.99 -30.17 -43.79
N GLU A 6 43.07 -31.07 -43.46
CA GLU A 6 41.64 -30.82 -43.50
C GLU A 6 41.29 -29.84 -42.36
N ASP A 7 40.80 -28.66 -42.72
CA ASP A 7 40.20 -27.74 -41.76
C ASP A 7 38.79 -28.23 -41.43
N VAL A 8 38.64 -28.84 -40.26
CA VAL A 8 37.34 -29.22 -39.69
C VAL A 8 36.63 -27.94 -39.23
N VAL A 9 35.68 -27.46 -40.02
CA VAL A 9 34.79 -26.35 -39.64
C VAL A 9 33.75 -26.86 -38.65
N VAL A 10 33.97 -26.61 -37.36
CA VAL A 10 32.98 -26.85 -36.31
C VAL A 10 31.96 -25.71 -36.32
N HIS A 11 30.79 -25.92 -36.91
CA HIS A 11 29.66 -25.01 -36.77
C HIS A 11 29.13 -25.04 -35.33
N LYS A 12 29.53 -24.04 -34.53
CA LYS A 12 28.87 -23.76 -33.24
C LYS A 12 27.47 -23.22 -33.51
N GLU A 13 26.44 -24.01 -33.21
CA GLU A 13 25.07 -23.50 -33.15
C GLU A 13 24.94 -22.45 -32.04
N VAL A 14 24.83 -21.18 -32.44
CA VAL A 14 24.62 -20.06 -31.51
C VAL A 14 23.18 -20.16 -30.97
N LYS A 15 23.03 -20.67 -29.75
CA LYS A 15 21.74 -20.72 -29.04
C LYS A 15 21.17 -19.29 -28.94
N ARG A 16 20.00 -19.07 -29.56
CA ARG A 16 19.32 -17.77 -29.49
C ARG A 16 18.92 -17.45 -28.03
N PRO A 17 19.08 -16.19 -27.58
CA PRO A 17 18.71 -15.79 -26.22
C PRO A 17 17.24 -16.09 -25.95
N ILE A 18 16.95 -16.58 -24.75
CA ILE A 18 15.62 -17.08 -24.33
C ILE A 18 14.54 -16.00 -24.51
N TRP A 19 14.88 -14.73 -24.27
CA TRP A 19 14.03 -13.55 -24.43
C TRP A 19 13.54 -13.29 -25.87
N LYS A 20 14.19 -13.90 -26.88
CA LYS A 20 13.77 -13.83 -28.29
C LYS A 20 12.82 -14.96 -28.69
N LYS A 21 12.52 -15.90 -27.80
CA LYS A 21 11.58 -17.00 -28.07
C LYS A 21 10.16 -16.54 -27.81
N LYS A 22 9.24 -16.89 -28.71
CA LYS A 22 7.79 -16.57 -28.58
C LYS A 22 7.20 -17.07 -27.25
N ILE A 23 7.64 -18.24 -26.78
CA ILE A 23 7.21 -18.83 -25.51
C ILE A 23 7.53 -17.94 -24.30
N PHE A 24 8.67 -17.22 -24.32
CA PHE A 24 9.03 -16.32 -23.23
C PHE A 24 8.03 -15.17 -23.07
N TRP A 25 7.58 -14.61 -24.20
CA TRP A 25 6.58 -13.54 -24.20
C TRP A 25 5.19 -14.03 -23.81
N ILE A 26 4.80 -15.24 -24.23
CA ILE A 26 3.52 -15.85 -23.83
C ILE A 26 3.48 -16.06 -22.32
N LEU A 27 4.55 -16.60 -21.74
CA LEU A 27 4.67 -16.77 -20.29
C LEU A 27 4.69 -15.42 -19.56
N GLY A 28 5.36 -14.42 -20.14
CA GLY A 28 5.35 -13.04 -19.62
C GLY A 28 3.93 -12.46 -19.57
N ILE A 29 3.13 -12.62 -20.62
CA ILE A 29 1.75 -12.13 -20.67
C ILE A 29 0.87 -12.85 -19.64
N ILE A 30 0.99 -14.17 -19.51
CA ILE A 30 0.23 -14.96 -18.52
C ILE A 30 0.61 -14.52 -17.10
N LEU A 31 1.90 -14.33 -16.83
CA LEU A 31 2.37 -13.83 -15.54
C LEU A 31 1.88 -12.41 -15.27
N SER A 32 1.89 -11.53 -16.26
CA SER A 32 1.33 -10.18 -16.14
C SER A 32 -0.17 -10.21 -15.86
N LEU A 33 -0.94 -11.06 -16.53
CA LEU A 33 -2.37 -11.24 -16.26
C LEU A 33 -2.62 -11.79 -14.86
N PHE A 34 -1.78 -12.72 -14.38
CA PHE A 34 -1.86 -13.28 -13.03
C PHE A 34 -1.52 -12.24 -11.93
N ILE A 35 -0.51 -11.41 -12.19
CA ILE A 35 -0.14 -10.29 -11.32
C ILE A 35 -1.29 -9.27 -11.30
N ILE A 36 -1.84 -8.89 -12.45
CA ILE A 36 -2.98 -7.97 -12.54
C ILE A 36 -4.22 -8.56 -11.87
N SER A 37 -4.48 -9.87 -11.99
CA SER A 37 -5.63 -10.51 -11.32
C SER A 37 -5.47 -10.57 -9.79
N ASN A 38 -4.24 -10.72 -9.28
CA ASN A 38 -3.96 -10.70 -7.85
C ASN A 38 -3.81 -9.29 -7.27
N LEU A 39 -3.48 -8.29 -8.09
CA LEU A 39 -3.47 -6.87 -7.69
C LEU A 39 -4.85 -6.21 -7.85
N GLY A 40 -5.70 -6.73 -8.74
CA GLY A 40 -7.08 -6.29 -8.96
C GLY A 40 -8.13 -7.07 -8.16
N GLY A 41 -7.73 -8.17 -7.51
CA GLY A 41 -8.50 -8.80 -6.45
C GLY A 41 -8.24 -8.03 -5.17
N SER A 42 -9.03 -6.97 -4.96
CA SER A 42 -8.98 -6.18 -3.73
C SER A 42 -9.06 -7.09 -2.52
N ALA A 43 -8.40 -6.71 -1.42
CA ALA A 43 -8.94 -7.02 -0.10
C ALA A 43 -10.45 -6.76 -0.17
N ASP A 44 -11.29 -7.74 0.19
CA ASP A 44 -12.74 -7.56 0.17
C ASP A 44 -13.04 -6.24 0.89
N ILE A 45 -13.59 -5.26 0.16
CA ILE A 45 -13.86 -3.94 0.74
C ILE A 45 -14.81 -4.19 1.91
N PRO A 46 -14.47 -3.75 3.13
CA PRO A 46 -15.32 -3.99 4.29
C PRO A 46 -16.73 -3.48 4.01
N SER A 47 -17.74 -4.31 4.32
CA SER A 47 -19.13 -3.93 4.08
C SER A 47 -19.46 -2.58 4.74
N GLY A 48 -20.16 -1.71 4.01
CA GLY A 48 -20.53 -0.39 4.50
C GLY A 48 -19.44 0.67 4.39
N ILE A 49 -18.42 0.49 3.55
CA ILE A 49 -17.44 1.52 3.18
C ILE A 49 -17.47 1.70 1.67
N GLU A 50 -17.51 2.95 1.21
CA GLU A 50 -17.39 3.30 -0.21
C GLU A 50 -15.96 3.02 -0.72
N GLU A 51 -15.84 2.55 -1.97
CA GLU A 51 -14.58 2.03 -2.51
C GLU A 51 -13.47 3.08 -2.59
N ASP A 52 -13.78 4.28 -3.07
CA ASP A 52 -12.78 5.34 -3.20
C ASP A 52 -12.39 5.91 -1.83
N PHE A 53 -13.35 5.99 -0.90
CA PHE A 53 -13.08 6.29 0.50
C PHE A 53 -12.16 5.23 1.15
N TYR A 54 -12.42 3.93 0.91
CA TYR A 54 -11.62 2.84 1.46
C TYR A 54 -10.18 2.89 0.95
N LYS A 55 -9.97 3.02 -0.36
CA LYS A 55 -8.62 3.16 -0.94
C LYS A 55 -7.86 4.36 -0.39
N SER A 56 -8.54 5.50 -0.26
CA SER A 56 -7.96 6.72 0.31
C SER A 56 -7.61 6.55 1.79
N SER A 57 -8.43 5.78 2.51
CA SER A 57 -8.18 5.41 3.91
C SER A 57 -6.97 4.49 4.04
N LEU A 58 -6.85 3.44 3.22
CA LEU A 58 -5.67 2.55 3.23
C LEU A 58 -4.37 3.33 2.96
N TYR A 59 -4.39 4.21 1.96
CA TYR A 59 -3.25 5.09 1.68
C TYR A 59 -2.91 5.98 2.88
N SER A 60 -3.91 6.64 3.46
CA SER A 60 -3.72 7.52 4.61
C SER A 60 -3.21 6.77 5.85
N PHE A 61 -3.69 5.55 6.06
CA PHE A 61 -3.26 4.68 7.16
C PHE A 61 -1.79 4.27 7.01
N HIS A 62 -1.39 3.86 5.81
CA HIS A 62 0.00 3.53 5.50
C HIS A 62 0.95 4.71 5.75
N GLU A 63 0.64 5.89 5.19
CA GLU A 63 1.47 7.09 5.34
C GLU A 63 1.57 7.54 6.80
N LEU A 64 0.51 7.38 7.60
CA LEU A 64 0.55 7.69 9.03
C LEU A 64 1.45 6.73 9.80
N ASN A 65 1.40 5.43 9.50
CA ASN A 65 2.28 4.43 10.11
C ASN A 65 3.75 4.72 9.80
N VAL A 66 4.07 5.02 8.53
CA VAL A 66 5.43 5.45 8.13
C VAL A 66 5.87 6.68 8.93
N ALA A 67 5.04 7.71 9.03
CA ALA A 67 5.37 8.92 9.79
C ALA A 67 5.62 8.65 11.29
N ILE A 68 4.88 7.70 11.89
CA ILE A 68 5.06 7.28 13.28
C ILE A 68 6.41 6.58 13.47
N GLU A 69 6.72 5.64 12.58
CA GLU A 69 7.97 4.86 12.60
C GLU A 69 9.19 5.77 12.42
N ASP A 70 9.14 6.68 11.46
CA ASP A 70 10.21 7.63 11.14
C ASP A 70 10.27 8.84 12.09
N ASN A 71 9.32 8.96 13.03
CA ASN A 71 9.17 10.11 13.92
C ASN A 71 9.02 11.45 13.17
N GLU A 72 8.27 11.44 12.07
CA GLU A 72 8.01 12.60 11.22
C GLU A 72 6.57 13.12 11.37
N PHE A 73 6.31 14.30 10.80
CA PHE A 73 4.93 14.76 10.66
C PHE A 73 4.26 14.03 9.50
N PRO A 74 2.97 13.66 9.62
CA PRO A 74 2.25 13.04 8.53
C PRO A 74 2.18 13.92 7.28
N ASP A 75 2.10 13.30 6.10
CA ASP A 75 2.01 14.03 4.83
C ASP A 75 0.84 15.04 4.84
N LYS A 76 1.09 16.23 4.28
CA LYS A 76 0.11 17.32 4.20
C LYS A 76 -1.16 16.92 3.44
N LYS A 77 -1.06 16.04 2.45
CA LYS A 77 -2.19 15.49 1.70
C LYS A 77 -3.07 14.65 2.60
N VAL A 78 -2.49 13.80 3.44
CA VAL A 78 -3.23 12.95 4.39
C VAL A 78 -3.95 13.83 5.41
N THR A 79 -3.23 14.74 6.05
CA THR A 79 -3.84 15.65 7.04
C THR A 79 -4.92 16.53 6.44
N LYS A 80 -4.75 17.01 5.20
CA LYS A 80 -5.77 17.76 4.47
C LYS A 80 -6.98 16.89 4.13
N TRP A 81 -6.77 15.68 3.60
CA TRP A 81 -7.84 14.77 3.23
C TRP A 81 -8.75 14.46 4.43
N VAL A 82 -8.14 14.13 5.59
CA VAL A 82 -8.87 13.91 6.84
C VAL A 82 -9.61 15.17 7.27
N ALA A 83 -8.97 16.34 7.26
CA ALA A 83 -9.61 17.59 7.66
C ALA A 83 -10.80 17.97 6.78
N ASP A 84 -10.69 17.78 5.47
CA ASP A 84 -11.75 18.07 4.51
C ASP A 84 -12.93 17.10 4.70
N HIS A 85 -12.67 15.81 4.92
CA HIS A 85 -13.73 14.83 5.20
C HIS A 85 -14.38 15.03 6.58
N MET A 86 -13.61 15.43 7.60
CA MET A 86 -14.17 15.78 8.91
C MET A 86 -15.14 16.96 8.82
N ARG A 87 -14.81 17.99 8.04
CA ARG A 87 -15.72 19.13 7.79
C ARG A 87 -16.92 18.72 6.97
N ALA A 88 -16.74 17.89 5.94
CA ALA A 88 -17.85 17.38 5.15
C ALA A 88 -18.81 16.55 6.02
N MET A 89 -18.29 15.66 6.86
CA MET A 89 -19.05 14.85 7.80
C MET A 89 -19.83 15.68 8.81
N GLU A 90 -19.28 16.81 9.28
CA GLU A 90 -19.99 17.72 10.20
C GLU A 90 -21.18 18.41 9.51
N ASN A 91 -21.03 18.78 8.24
CA ASN A 91 -22.09 19.47 7.48
C ASN A 91 -23.11 18.51 6.86
N TYR A 92 -22.68 17.30 6.49
CA TYR A 92 -23.47 16.30 5.77
C TYR A 92 -23.25 14.90 6.41
N PRO A 93 -23.67 14.71 7.67
CA PRO A 93 -23.37 13.47 8.40
C PRO A 93 -23.98 12.22 7.78
N ASN A 94 -25.08 12.37 7.02
CA ASN A 94 -25.79 11.28 6.37
C ASN A 94 -25.12 10.78 5.08
N ASP A 95 -24.17 11.53 4.53
CA ASP A 95 -23.40 11.13 3.35
C ASP A 95 -22.30 10.11 3.70
N TYR A 96 -22.05 9.91 5.00
CA TYR A 96 -21.08 8.97 5.52
C TYR A 96 -21.77 7.79 6.20
N SER A 97 -21.24 6.60 5.99
CA SER A 97 -21.61 5.42 6.76
C SER A 97 -21.11 5.51 8.20
N GLU A 98 -21.61 4.64 9.08
CA GLU A 98 -21.10 4.57 10.45
C GLU A 98 -19.60 4.21 10.49
N LYS A 99 -19.18 3.24 9.66
CA LYS A 99 -17.77 2.85 9.57
C LYS A 99 -16.89 3.99 9.07
N GLU A 100 -17.32 4.73 8.06
CA GLU A 100 -16.56 5.86 7.52
C GLU A 100 -16.39 6.98 8.55
N ARG A 101 -17.46 7.28 9.32
CA ARG A 101 -17.37 8.24 10.43
C ARG A 101 -16.38 7.77 11.50
N MET A 102 -16.43 6.48 11.87
CA MET A 102 -15.48 5.91 12.82
C MET A 102 -14.04 6.01 12.31
N ILE A 103 -13.80 5.69 11.04
CA ILE A 103 -12.48 5.81 10.39
C ILE A 103 -11.96 7.26 10.50
N LEU A 104 -12.77 8.26 10.15
CA LEU A 104 -12.36 9.67 10.21
C LEU A 104 -12.04 10.13 11.64
N ILE A 105 -12.81 9.68 12.63
CA ILE A 105 -12.57 9.98 14.05
C ILE A 105 -11.22 9.40 14.50
N HIS A 106 -10.94 8.14 14.14
CA HIS A 106 -9.67 7.48 14.48
C HIS A 106 -8.49 8.15 13.77
N PHE A 107 -8.62 8.49 12.48
CA PHE A 107 -7.60 9.25 11.75
C PHE A 107 -7.29 10.59 12.41
N ARG A 108 -8.32 11.37 12.78
CA ARG A 108 -8.13 12.65 13.46
C ARG A 108 -7.43 12.47 14.81
N GLY A 109 -7.83 11.44 15.57
CA GLY A 109 -7.18 11.07 16.83
C GLY A 109 -5.70 10.73 16.64
N LEU A 110 -5.40 9.90 15.64
CA LEU A 110 -4.04 9.47 15.33
C LEU A 110 -3.16 10.66 14.91
N ILE A 111 -3.61 11.49 13.97
CA ILE A 111 -2.88 12.71 13.55
C ILE A 111 -2.58 13.61 14.75
N THR A 112 -3.55 13.79 15.65
CA THR A 112 -3.37 14.62 16.85
C THR A 112 -2.31 14.01 17.77
N SER A 113 -2.38 12.69 18.02
CA SER A 113 -1.40 11.98 18.85
C SER A 113 0.01 12.02 18.26
N VAL A 114 0.16 11.86 16.95
CA VAL A 114 1.47 12.00 16.26
C VAL A 114 2.00 13.42 16.38
N GLY A 115 1.15 14.43 16.19
CA GLY A 115 1.54 15.83 16.38
C GLY A 115 2.02 16.12 17.81
N LEU A 116 1.33 15.57 18.81
CA LEU A 116 1.73 15.68 20.21
C LEU A 116 3.03 14.93 20.50
N LEU A 117 3.21 13.73 19.94
CA LEU A 117 4.43 12.95 20.09
C LEU A 117 5.65 13.72 19.60
N LYS A 118 5.51 14.36 18.43
CA LYS A 118 6.58 15.15 17.84
C LYS A 118 6.93 16.38 18.68
N GLN A 119 5.95 16.96 19.38
CA GLN A 119 6.13 18.14 20.24
C GLN A 119 6.68 17.78 21.62
N SER A 120 6.22 16.68 22.22
CA SER A 120 6.60 16.28 23.58
C SER A 120 7.95 15.55 23.63
N GLY A 121 8.27 14.77 22.59
CA GLY A 121 9.44 13.88 22.56
C GLY A 121 9.34 12.70 23.55
N ASP A 122 8.25 12.59 24.31
CA ASP A 122 8.01 11.51 25.26
C ASP A 122 7.15 10.42 24.62
N ARG A 123 7.83 9.42 24.05
CA ARG A 123 7.23 8.27 23.38
C ARG A 123 6.40 7.40 24.33
N ASN A 124 6.87 7.18 25.55
CA ASN A 124 6.27 6.19 26.44
C ASN A 124 4.82 6.51 26.83
N MET A 125 4.46 7.80 26.95
CA MET A 125 3.11 8.20 27.32
C MET A 125 2.11 8.16 26.15
N LEU A 126 2.60 8.26 24.91
CA LEU A 126 1.76 8.38 23.72
C LEU A 126 1.75 7.12 22.86
N ASP A 127 2.74 6.25 22.98
CA ASP A 127 2.87 5.02 22.20
C ASP A 127 1.71 4.05 22.46
N GLU A 128 1.29 3.86 23.72
CA GLU A 128 0.13 3.00 24.02
C GLU A 128 -1.14 3.50 23.34
N LYS A 129 -1.40 4.81 23.40
CA LYS A 129 -2.57 5.43 22.78
C LYS A 129 -2.49 5.41 21.25
N ILE A 130 -1.30 5.63 20.70
CA ILE A 130 -1.07 5.56 19.26
C ILE A 130 -1.32 4.14 18.76
N ASN A 131 -0.77 3.14 19.45
CA ASN A 131 -0.94 1.73 19.08
C ASN A 131 -2.39 1.26 19.22
N GLU A 132 -3.10 1.68 20.26
CA GLU A 132 -4.53 1.40 20.40
C GLU A 132 -5.34 1.99 19.23
N VAL A 133 -5.10 3.26 18.88
CA VAL A 133 -5.81 3.91 17.77
C VAL A 133 -5.44 3.28 16.42
N ARG A 134 -4.17 2.91 16.21
CA ARG A 134 -3.70 2.19 15.01
C ARG A 134 -4.41 0.85 14.88
N SER A 135 -4.42 0.06 15.95
CA SER A 135 -5.04 -1.28 15.95
C SER A 135 -6.54 -1.23 15.72
N ASN A 136 -7.24 -0.28 16.36
CA ASN A 136 -8.67 -0.06 16.11
C ASN A 136 -8.93 0.33 14.64
N LEU A 137 -8.09 1.18 14.06
CA LEU A 137 -8.21 1.62 12.67
C LEU A 137 -7.93 0.47 11.69
N ALA A 138 -6.90 -0.34 11.94
CA ALA A 138 -6.61 -1.54 11.15
C ALA A 138 -7.76 -2.55 11.20
N ASN A 139 -8.36 -2.77 12.36
CA ASN A 139 -9.51 -3.65 12.52
C ASN A 139 -10.73 -3.17 11.70
N ILE A 140 -11.04 -1.87 11.74
CA ILE A 140 -12.15 -1.31 10.95
C ILE A 140 -11.87 -1.38 9.43
N LEU A 141 -10.61 -1.22 9.04
CA LEU A 141 -10.16 -1.33 7.65
C LEU A 141 -9.95 -2.79 7.19
N GLU A 142 -10.10 -3.76 8.09
CA GLU A 142 -9.86 -5.19 7.88
C GLU A 142 -8.46 -5.46 7.29
N VAL A 143 -7.44 -4.77 7.83
CA VAL A 143 -6.03 -4.91 7.44
C VAL A 143 -5.30 -5.79 8.46
N GLU A 144 -4.58 -6.81 7.99
CA GLU A 144 -3.67 -7.58 8.85
C GLU A 144 -2.46 -6.70 9.22
N GLU A 145 -2.25 -6.49 10.53
CA GLU A 145 -1.05 -5.82 11.04
C GLU A 145 0.03 -6.88 11.33
N ASP A 146 1.05 -6.95 10.47
CA ASP A 146 2.28 -7.71 10.72
C ASP A 146 3.21 -6.87 11.63
N TYR A 147 2.99 -6.89 12.95
CA TYR A 147 3.93 -6.31 13.94
C TYR A 147 4.93 -7.34 14.47
#